data_AF-A0A8J4VLC3-F1
#
_entry.id   AF-A0A8J4VLC3-F1
#
_cell.length_a   1.000
_cell.length_b   1.000
_cell.length_c   1.000
_cell.angle_alpha   90.00
_cell.angle_beta   90.00
_cell.angle_gamma   90.00
#
_symmetry.space_group_name_H-M   'P 1'
#
loop_
_entity.id
_entity.type
_entity.pdbx_description
1 polymer ?
#
loop_
_entity_poly.entity_id
_entity_poly.type
_entity_poly.pdbx_seq_one_letter_code
_entity_poly.pdbx_strand_id
1 'polypeptide(L)' 'LCIFRSLSLSLSTLKARHSNAWKSHPKSYGPGTRTCHVCGNPHGLIRKHGLMCCRQCFRRNTKKISFIKYR' A
#
# COMPACT_ATOMS: atom_id res chain seq x y z
N LEU A 1 42.76 38.35 -0.89
CA LEU A 1 41.60 38.40 0.02
C LEU A 1 40.34 38.16 -0.82
N CYS A 2 39.92 36.95 -1.16
CA CYS A 2 39.73 35.73 -0.38
C CYS A 2 38.67 35.83 0.72
N ILE A 3 37.50 36.44 0.48
CA ILE A 3 36.25 36.04 1.16
C ILE A 3 35.12 36.03 0.11
N PHE A 4 35.40 35.30 -0.97
CA PHE A 4 34.42 34.87 -1.96
C PHE A 4 33.25 34.20 -1.24
N ARG A 5 32.05 34.74 -1.44
CA ARG A 5 30.84 34.11 -2.02
C ARG A 5 30.87 32.58 -2.25
N SER A 6 31.31 31.82 -1.26
CA SER A 6 31.48 30.36 -1.34
C SER A 6 30.77 29.62 -0.21
N LEU A 7 30.21 30.33 0.77
CA LEU A 7 29.55 29.72 1.94
C LEU A 7 28.03 29.59 1.80
N SER A 8 27.51 29.50 0.56
CA SER A 8 26.11 29.14 0.28
C SER A 8 26.00 27.99 -0.72
N LEU A 9 27.04 27.17 -0.86
CA LEU A 9 27.04 25.97 -1.71
C LEU A 9 27.58 24.72 -0.99
N SER A 10 27.54 24.69 0.34
CA SER A 10 27.95 23.52 1.13
C SER A 10 26.79 22.79 1.84
N LEU A 11 25.52 23.05 1.49
CA LEU A 11 24.38 22.31 2.05
C LEU A 11 23.40 21.73 1.02
N SER A 12 23.80 21.63 -0.26
CA SER A 12 22.91 21.14 -1.33
C SER A 12 23.32 19.79 -1.93
N THR A 13 24.52 19.26 -1.65
CA THR A 13 25.03 18.02 -2.28
C THR A 13 24.97 16.77 -1.41
N LEU A 14 24.43 16.83 -0.20
CA LEU A 14 24.03 15.64 0.59
C LEU A 14 22.54 15.29 0.43
N LYS A 15 21.86 15.84 -0.59
CA LYS A 15 20.45 15.56 -0.86
C LYS A 15 20.34 14.63 -2.06
N ALA A 16 19.68 13.49 -1.83
CA ALA A 16 19.18 12.53 -2.82
C ALA A 16 20.18 11.55 -3.45
N ARG A 17 20.81 10.67 -2.65
CA ARG A 17 21.36 9.41 -3.21
C ARG A 17 20.32 8.30 -3.38
N HIS A 18 19.05 8.52 -2.99
CA HIS A 18 17.95 7.59 -3.27
C HIS A 18 16.57 8.25 -3.15
N SER A 19 16.28 9.29 -3.95
CA SER A 19 14.97 9.97 -3.90
C SER A 19 13.79 9.10 -4.36
N ASN A 20 14.04 8.05 -5.14
CA ASN A 20 13.00 7.34 -5.90
C ASN A 20 12.82 5.87 -5.48
N ALA A 21 13.36 5.46 -4.33
CA ALA A 21 13.36 4.05 -3.90
C ALA A 21 11.98 3.57 -3.41
N TRP A 22 11.22 4.48 -2.80
CA TRP A 22 10.00 4.12 -2.09
C TRP A 22 8.88 3.79 -3.08
N LYS A 23 8.40 2.54 -3.07
CA LYS A 23 7.41 2.01 -4.02
C LYS A 23 7.75 2.28 -5.49
N SER A 24 9.04 2.16 -5.83
CA SER A 24 9.52 2.24 -7.21
C SER A 24 8.87 1.23 -8.15
N HIS A 25 8.54 0.04 -7.66
CA HIS A 25 7.91 -1.00 -8.48
C HIS A 25 6.40 -0.77 -8.64
N PRO A 26 5.87 -0.75 -9.87
CA PRO A 26 4.45 -0.60 -10.12
C PRO A 26 3.65 -1.77 -9.52
N LYS A 27 2.54 -1.46 -8.83
CA LYS A 27 1.67 -2.47 -8.18
C LYS A 27 0.39 -2.67 -8.98
N SER A 28 0.50 -3.03 -10.25
CA SER A 28 -0.64 -3.29 -11.14
C SER A 28 -1.26 -4.67 -10.92
N TYR A 29 -0.46 -5.68 -10.58
CA TYR A 29 -0.91 -7.07 -10.39
C TYR A 29 -0.19 -7.78 -9.23
N GLY A 30 -0.67 -8.99 -8.89
CA GLY A 30 -0.16 -9.79 -7.77
C GLY A 30 -0.95 -9.68 -6.45
N PRO A 31 -0.45 -10.27 -5.36
CA PRO A 31 -1.11 -10.24 -4.05
C PRO A 31 -0.96 -8.89 -3.32
N GLY A 32 0.19 -8.22 -3.45
CA GLY A 32 0.48 -6.98 -2.72
C GLY A 32 -0.09 -5.68 -3.31
N THR A 33 -0.84 -5.78 -4.41
CA THR A 33 -1.58 -4.67 -5.04
C THR A 33 -3.00 -4.54 -4.46
N ARG A 34 -3.58 -5.65 -4.00
CA ARG A 34 -4.97 -5.71 -3.55
C ARG A 34 -5.00 -5.77 -2.04
N THR A 35 -5.93 -5.04 -1.45
CA THR A 35 -6.15 -5.01 0.00
C THR A 35 -7.62 -5.26 0.28
N CYS A 36 -7.91 -5.79 1.47
CA CYS A 36 -9.29 -5.92 1.94
C CYS A 36 -9.91 -4.55 2.16
N HIS A 37 -11.13 -4.34 1.68
CA HIS A 37 -11.88 -3.09 1.90
C HIS A 37 -12.17 -2.77 3.37
N VAL A 38 -12.20 -3.78 4.25
CA VAL A 38 -12.55 -3.59 5.67
C VAL A 38 -11.32 -3.44 6.56
N CYS A 39 -10.31 -4.30 6.39
CA CYS A 39 -9.16 -4.36 7.30
C CYS A 39 -7.84 -3.92 6.68
N GLY A 40 -7.78 -3.62 5.39
CA GLY A 40 -6.54 -3.23 4.70
C GLY A 40 -5.50 -4.35 4.55
N ASN A 41 -5.69 -5.52 5.14
CA ASN A 41 -4.76 -6.64 4.98
C ASN A 41 -4.81 -7.19 3.54
N PRO A 42 -3.66 -7.42 2.88
CA PRO A 42 -3.61 -8.01 1.54
C PRO A 42 -3.78 -9.55 1.56
N HIS A 43 -3.64 -10.17 2.73
CA HIS A 43 -3.67 -11.62 2.87
C HIS A 43 -5.09 -12.17 2.95
N GLY A 44 -5.31 -13.34 2.35
CA GLY A 44 -6.56 -14.09 2.51
C GLY A 44 -7.78 -13.40 1.91
N LEU A 45 -7.58 -12.64 0.83
CA LEU A 45 -8.62 -11.91 0.12
C LEU A 45 -9.51 -12.86 -0.69
N ILE A 46 -10.81 -12.83 -0.43
CA ILE A 46 -11.83 -13.47 -1.25
C ILE A 46 -12.09 -12.56 -2.45
N ARG A 47 -11.76 -13.06 -3.65
CA ARG A 47 -11.88 -12.33 -4.91
C ARG A 47 -13.13 -12.71 -5.72
N LYS A 48 -13.86 -13.74 -5.28
CA LYS A 48 -15.07 -14.21 -5.95
C LYS A 48 -16.22 -13.21 -5.70
N HIS A 49 -17.10 -13.06 -6.70
CA HIS A 49 -18.27 -12.18 -6.63
C HIS A 49 -17.96 -10.69 -6.38
N GLY A 50 -16.73 -10.23 -6.67
CA GLY A 50 -16.37 -8.80 -6.55
C GLY A 50 -16.27 -8.26 -5.12
N LEU A 51 -16.33 -9.11 -4.09
CA LEU A 51 -16.40 -8.68 -2.69
C LEU A 51 -15.10 -8.07 -2.14
N MET A 52 -13.94 -8.47 -2.68
CA MET A 52 -12.61 -7.94 -2.34
C MET A 52 -12.40 -7.79 -0.81
N CYS A 53 -12.77 -8.85 -0.08
CA CYS A 53 -12.86 -8.84 1.38
C CYS A 53 -12.06 -10.02 1.97
N CYS A 54 -11.44 -9.81 3.14
CA CYS A 54 -10.63 -10.84 3.78
C CYS A 54 -11.52 -11.98 4.33
N ARG A 55 -11.04 -13.22 4.40
CA ARG A 55 -11.82 -14.37 4.91
C ARG A 55 -12.37 -14.18 6.34
N GLN A 56 -11.64 -13.48 7.21
CA GLN A 56 -12.07 -13.17 8.57
C GLN A 56 -13.19 -12.12 8.57
N CYS A 57 -13.02 -11.09 7.75
CA CYS A 57 -13.94 -9.98 7.55
C CYS A 57 -15.26 -10.48 6.95
N PHE A 58 -15.18 -11.37 5.97
CA PHE A 58 -16.33 -12.02 5.37
C PHE A 58 -17.15 -12.77 6.42
N ARG A 59 -16.52 -13.60 7.27
CA ARG A 59 -17.22 -14.33 8.35
C ARG A 59 -17.93 -13.42 9.35
N ARG A 60 -17.37 -12.25 9.67
CA ARG A 60 -18.00 -11.29 10.58
C ARG A 60 -19.21 -10.59 9.94
N ASN A 61 -19.14 -10.34 8.62
CA ASN A 61 -20.12 -9.54 7.90
C ASN A 61 -21.13 -10.36 7.08
N THR A 62 -21.08 -11.70 7.09
CA THR A 62 -21.98 -12.57 6.31
C THR A 62 -23.45 -12.23 6.48
N LYS A 63 -23.90 -11.96 7.71
CA LYS A 63 -25.28 -11.57 8.02
C LYS A 63 -25.71 -10.27 7.32
N LYS A 64 -24.80 -9.29 7.21
CA LYS A 64 -25.07 -8.00 6.56
C LYS A 64 -25.12 -8.11 5.04
N ILE A 65 -24.40 -9.08 4.48
CA ILE A 65 -24.37 -9.38 3.05
C ILE A 65 -25.45 -10.42 2.69
N SER A 66 -26.34 -10.77 3.63
CA SER A 66 -27.43 -11.74 3.44
C SER A 66 -27.00 -13.15 3.00
N PHE A 67 -25.78 -13.58 3.33
CA PHE A 67 -25.35 -14.97 3.09
C PHE A 67 -25.90 -15.90 4.18
N ILE A 68 -26.66 -16.92 3.77
CA ILE A 68 -27.23 -17.96 4.65
C ILE A 68 -26.42 -19.26 4.51
N LYS A 69 -26.12 -19.91 5.64
CA LYS A 69 -25.50 -21.23 5.68
C LYS A 69 -26.59 -22.29 5.61
N TYR A 70 -26.63 -23.06 4.52
CA TYR A 70 -27.67 -24.07 4.27
C TYR A 70 -27.34 -25.47 4.84
N ARG A 71 -26.08 -25.74 5.22
CA ARG A 71 -25.60 -27.00 5.79
C ARG A 71 -24.52 -26.70 6.82
#